data_AF-K7EM01-F1
#
_entry.id   AF-K7EM01-F1
#
_cell.length_a   1.000
_cell.length_b   1.000
_cell.length_c   1.000
_cell.angle_alpha   90.00
_cell.angle_beta   90.00
_cell.angle_gamma   90.00
#
_symmetry.space_group_name_H-M   'P 1'
#
loop_
_entity.id
_entity.type
_entity.pdbx_description
1 polymer ?
#
loop_
_entity_poly.entity_id
_entity_poly.type
_entity_poly.pdbx_seq_one_letter_code
_entity_poly.pdbx_strand_id
1 'polypeptide(L)'
;MAEAKYYLIQGLVNMCQSALQDKKDSYQPVCNIPIITSLKEEERLIESSTKPVVKLLYNRSNNKYSYTSNSDDHLLKNIELFDKLSLRFNGRVLFIKDVIGDEICCWSFYGQGRKLAEVCCTSIVYATEKKQTKVWGIAPAWVGEDTHPLCGGRGRA
;
A
#
# COMPACT_ATOMS: atom_id res chain seq x y z
N MET A 1 24.06 -14.59 6.60
CA MET A 1 25.51 -14.77 6.32
C MET A 1 26.30 -15.12 7.58
N ALA A 2 26.04 -14.50 8.74
CA ALA A 2 26.70 -14.85 10.00
C ALA A 2 26.54 -16.35 10.35
N GLU A 3 25.33 -16.88 10.28
CA GLU A 3 25.04 -18.29 10.53
C GLU A 3 25.73 -19.24 9.54
N ALA A 4 25.68 -18.93 8.23
CA ALA A 4 26.33 -19.76 7.20
C ALA A 4 27.86 -19.84 7.38
N LYS A 5 28.49 -18.75 7.85
CA LYS A 5 29.92 -18.73 8.22
C LYS A 5 30.18 -19.51 9.51
N TYR A 6 29.30 -19.39 10.49
CA TYR A 6 29.39 -20.12 11.76
C TYR A 6 29.33 -21.64 11.57
N TYR A 7 28.40 -22.11 10.72
CA TYR A 7 28.28 -23.52 10.36
C TYR A 7 29.23 -23.99 9.25
N LEU A 8 30.15 -23.12 8.78
CA LEU A 8 31.16 -23.42 7.75
C LEU A 8 30.58 -23.98 6.43
N ILE A 9 29.36 -23.57 6.08
CA ILE A 9 28.70 -24.03 4.85
C ILE A 9 29.16 -23.15 3.68
N GLN A 10 30.32 -23.49 3.12
CA GLN A 10 31.01 -22.62 2.17
C GLN A 10 30.23 -22.37 0.87
N GLY A 11 29.49 -23.38 0.38
CA GLY A 11 28.58 -23.20 -0.76
C GLY A 11 27.51 -22.13 -0.50
N LEU A 12 26.93 -22.10 0.69
CA LEU A 12 25.91 -21.13 1.07
C LEU A 12 26.49 -19.72 1.27
N VAL A 13 27.69 -19.62 1.85
CA VAL A 13 28.42 -18.36 1.99
C VAL A 13 28.68 -17.74 0.61
N ASN A 14 29.18 -18.52 -0.34
CA ASN A 14 29.45 -18.07 -1.70
C ASN A 14 28.17 -17.60 -2.40
N MET A 15 27.08 -18.40 -2.33
CA MET A 15 25.79 -18.01 -2.92
C MET A 15 25.25 -16.70 -2.33
N CYS A 16 25.31 -16.54 -1.01
CA CYS A 16 24.88 -15.31 -0.34
C CYS A 16 25.72 -14.10 -0.76
N GLN A 17 27.02 -14.30 -0.97
CA GLN A 17 27.94 -13.23 -1.32
C GLN A 17 27.78 -12.79 -2.78
N SER A 18 27.59 -13.74 -3.70
CA SER A 18 27.22 -13.46 -5.10
C SER A 18 25.88 -12.73 -5.18
N ALA A 19 24.84 -13.21 -4.48
CA ALA A 19 23.52 -12.57 -4.47
C ALA A 19 23.53 -11.13 -3.89
N LEU A 20 24.46 -10.84 -2.97
CA LEU A 20 24.65 -9.48 -2.45
C LEU A 20 25.41 -8.57 -3.41
N GLN A 21 26.37 -9.11 -4.17
CA GLN A 21 27.05 -8.37 -5.24
C GLN A 21 26.05 -8.03 -6.36
N ASP A 22 25.27 -8.99 -6.83
CA ASP A 22 24.26 -8.76 -7.87
C ASP A 22 23.24 -7.68 -7.45
N LYS A 23 22.87 -7.65 -6.17
CA LYS A 23 22.00 -6.59 -5.60
C LYS A 23 22.65 -5.22 -5.52
N LYS A 24 23.97 -5.16 -5.41
CA LYS A 24 24.73 -3.90 -5.31
C LYS A 24 24.92 -3.27 -6.69
N ASP A 25 25.08 -4.11 -7.71
CA ASP A 25 25.21 -3.70 -9.11
C ASP A 25 23.85 -3.46 -9.80
N SER A 26 22.74 -3.94 -9.23
CA SER A 26 21.38 -3.68 -9.73
C SER A 26 20.85 -2.28 -9.37
N TYR A 27 21.64 -1.23 -9.58
CA TYR A 27 21.12 0.13 -9.49
C TYR A 27 20.16 0.37 -10.66
N GLN A 28 18.86 0.45 -10.34
CA GLN A 28 17.82 0.81 -11.29
C GLN A 28 17.55 2.31 -11.13
N PRO A 29 18.11 3.18 -11.99
CA PRO A 29 17.94 4.63 -11.88
C PRO A 29 16.50 5.09 -12.12
N VAL A 30 15.64 4.20 -12.62
CA VAL A 30 14.27 4.50 -13.02
C VAL A 30 13.29 3.67 -12.20
N CYS A 31 12.24 4.34 -11.71
CA CYS A 31 11.06 3.71 -11.13
C CYS A 31 9.91 3.82 -12.13
N ASN A 32 9.54 2.70 -12.75
CA ASN A 32 8.42 2.65 -13.70
C ASN A 32 7.14 2.29 -12.97
N ILE A 33 6.15 3.18 -13.05
CA ILE A 33 4.84 3.00 -12.42
C ILE A 33 3.79 2.96 -13.53
N PRO A 34 3.15 1.81 -13.82
CA PRO A 34 2.07 1.73 -14.78
C PRO A 34 0.87 2.57 -14.33
N ILE A 35 0.25 3.26 -15.30
CA ILE A 35 -1.03 3.94 -15.16
C ILE A 35 -2.06 3.12 -15.91
N ILE A 36 -3.04 2.58 -15.18
CA ILE A 36 -4.07 1.71 -15.72
C ILE A 36 -5.14 2.53 -16.41
N THR A 37 -5.52 2.06 -17.59
CA THR A 37 -6.61 2.65 -18.38
C THR A 37 -7.74 1.66 -18.68
N SER A 38 -7.62 0.40 -18.24
CA SER A 38 -8.68 -0.60 -18.37
C SER A 38 -8.64 -1.66 -17.26
N LEU A 39 -9.80 -2.18 -16.85
CA LEU A 39 -9.91 -3.24 -15.84
C LEU A 39 -9.17 -4.53 -16.24
N LYS A 40 -9.18 -4.87 -17.53
CA LYS A 40 -8.47 -6.05 -18.05
C LYS A 40 -6.95 -5.94 -17.90
N GLU A 41 -6.41 -4.74 -18.03
CA GLU A 41 -4.99 -4.48 -17.80
C GLU A 41 -4.64 -4.59 -16.30
N GLU A 42 -5.52 -4.07 -15.44
CA GLU A 42 -5.41 -4.21 -13.99
C GLU A 42 -5.30 -5.69 -13.58
N GLU A 43 -6.31 -6.49 -13.95
CA GLU A 43 -6.39 -7.92 -13.58
C GLU A 43 -5.11 -8.64 -14.02
N ARG A 44 -4.68 -8.43 -15.27
CA ARG A 44 -3.46 -9.03 -15.81
C ARG A 44 -2.22 -8.67 -14.98
N LEU A 45 -2.05 -7.40 -14.61
CA LEU A 45 -0.88 -6.95 -13.85
C LEU A 45 -0.87 -7.49 -12.43
N ILE A 46 -2.04 -7.61 -11.80
CA ILE A 46 -2.18 -8.12 -10.44
C ILE A 46 -1.96 -9.63 -10.40
N GLU A 47 -2.60 -10.38 -11.30
CA GLU A 47 -2.52 -11.85 -11.35
C GLU A 47 -1.13 -12.35 -11.75
N SER A 48 -0.45 -11.65 -12.67
CA SER A 48 0.90 -12.03 -13.11
C SER A 48 2.00 -11.64 -12.11
N SER A 49 1.71 -10.76 -11.14
CA SER A 49 2.71 -10.27 -10.19
C SER A 49 2.99 -11.29 -9.08
N THR A 50 4.24 -11.72 -9.00
CA THR A 50 4.78 -12.48 -7.86
C THR A 50 5.16 -11.58 -6.68
N LYS A 51 5.21 -10.25 -6.90
CA LYS A 51 5.51 -9.24 -5.89
C LYS A 51 4.21 -8.73 -5.25
N PRO A 52 4.25 -8.24 -3.99
CA PRO A 52 3.15 -7.48 -3.43
C PRO A 52 2.81 -6.29 -4.34
N VAL A 53 1.51 -5.99 -4.48
CA VAL A 53 1.03 -4.89 -5.33
C VAL A 53 0.34 -3.84 -4.47
N VAL A 54 0.67 -2.58 -4.72
CA VAL A 54 -0.01 -1.42 -4.13
C VAL A 54 -0.61 -0.61 -5.28
N LYS A 55 -1.93 -0.52 -5.30
CA LYS A 55 -2.68 0.27 -6.27
C LYS A 55 -3.21 1.53 -5.60
N LEU A 56 -2.94 2.69 -6.19
CA LEU A 56 -3.61 3.94 -5.84
C LEU A 56 -4.56 4.31 -6.97
N LEU A 57 -5.85 4.25 -6.67
CA LEU A 57 -6.87 4.89 -7.47
C LEU A 57 -6.94 6.36 -7.06
N TYR A 58 -6.88 7.27 -8.02
CA TYR A 58 -7.14 8.68 -7.80
C TYR A 58 -7.84 9.29 -9.00
N ASN A 59 -8.97 9.95 -8.76
CA ASN A 59 -9.77 10.56 -9.82
C ASN A 59 -9.79 12.09 -9.64
N ARG A 60 -8.81 12.76 -10.27
CA ARG A 60 -8.74 14.24 -10.31
C ARG A 60 -9.81 14.89 -11.18
N SER A 61 -10.58 14.11 -11.93
CA SER A 61 -11.70 14.60 -12.73
C SER A 61 -12.99 14.65 -11.92
N ASN A 62 -13.02 14.01 -10.74
CA ASN A 62 -14.19 13.95 -9.89
C ASN A 62 -14.34 15.27 -9.12
N ASN A 63 -15.16 16.19 -9.64
CA ASN A 63 -15.37 17.52 -9.03
C ASN A 63 -15.83 17.51 -7.56
N LYS A 64 -16.23 16.34 -7.02
CA LYS A 64 -16.62 16.18 -5.62
C LYS A 64 -15.50 16.48 -4.62
N TYR A 65 -14.22 16.34 -5.00
CA TYR A 65 -13.10 16.75 -4.14
C TYR A 65 -12.78 18.24 -4.24
N SER A 66 -13.33 18.97 -5.21
CA SER A 66 -13.06 20.41 -5.41
C SER A 66 -13.96 21.32 -4.57
N TYR A 67 -14.87 20.75 -3.77
CA TYR A 67 -15.82 21.52 -2.96
C TYR A 67 -15.19 22.27 -1.78
N THR A 68 -13.96 21.91 -1.38
CA THR A 68 -13.18 22.66 -0.38
C THR A 68 -11.71 22.71 -0.80
N SER A 69 -10.97 23.76 -0.44
CA SER A 69 -9.52 23.82 -0.71
C SER A 69 -8.74 22.72 0.02
N ASN A 70 -9.20 22.32 1.22
CA ASN A 70 -8.56 21.29 2.03
C ASN A 70 -8.62 19.89 1.38
N SER A 71 -9.69 19.58 0.66
CA SER A 71 -9.86 18.26 0.03
C SER A 71 -8.90 18.03 -1.13
N ASP A 72 -8.55 19.07 -1.90
CA ASP A 72 -7.49 19.01 -2.91
C ASP A 72 -6.11 18.75 -2.26
N ASP A 73 -5.77 19.46 -1.19
CA ASP A 73 -4.53 19.23 -0.44
C ASP A 73 -4.43 17.80 0.10
N HIS A 74 -5.53 17.25 0.60
CA HIS A 74 -5.57 15.87 1.09
C HIS A 74 -5.38 14.84 -0.03
N LEU A 75 -5.94 15.08 -1.22
CA LEU A 75 -5.72 14.23 -2.39
C LEU A 75 -4.26 14.30 -2.85
N LEU A 76 -3.69 15.51 -2.96
CA LEU A 76 -2.29 15.71 -3.36
C LEU A 76 -1.31 15.04 -2.38
N LYS A 77 -1.57 15.11 -1.07
CA LYS A 77 -0.76 14.39 -0.05
C LYS A 77 -0.77 12.87 -0.24
N ASN A 78 -1.89 12.28 -0.67
CA ASN A 78 -1.95 10.85 -0.96
C ASN A 78 -1.13 10.48 -2.20
N ILE A 79 -1.23 11.29 -3.26
CA ILE A 79 -0.44 11.12 -4.49
C ILE A 79 1.06 11.24 -4.18
N GLU A 80 1.46 12.26 -3.40
CA GLU A 80 2.85 12.46 -2.99
C GLU A 80 3.36 11.30 -2.12
N LEU A 81 2.54 10.82 -1.18
CA LEU A 81 2.87 9.65 -0.35
C LEU A 81 3.11 8.41 -1.21
N PHE A 82 2.25 8.17 -2.19
CA PHE A 82 2.39 7.06 -3.12
C PHE A 82 3.69 7.14 -3.91
N ASP A 83 4.04 8.32 -4.44
CA ASP A 83 5.29 8.51 -5.19
C ASP A 83 6.54 8.35 -4.31
N LYS A 84 6.51 8.77 -3.04
CA LYS A 84 7.61 8.51 -2.10
C LYS A 84 7.78 7.02 -1.81
N LEU A 85 6.68 6.30 -1.65
CA LEU A 85 6.71 4.86 -1.38
C LEU A 85 7.17 4.07 -2.61
N SER A 86 6.71 4.43 -3.81
CA SER A 86 7.12 3.76 -5.05
C SER A 86 8.62 3.84 -5.29
N LEU A 87 9.22 5.01 -5.03
CA LEU A 87 10.68 5.20 -5.08
C LEU A 87 11.40 4.37 -4.00
N ARG A 88 10.93 4.41 -2.75
CA ARG A 88 11.58 3.72 -1.62
C ARG A 88 11.51 2.19 -1.71
N PHE A 89 10.46 1.66 -2.31
CA PHE A 89 10.21 0.23 -2.43
C PHE A 89 10.34 -0.26 -3.88
N ASN A 90 10.99 0.53 -4.74
CA ASN A 90 11.25 0.16 -6.14
C ASN A 90 11.90 -1.23 -6.23
N GLY A 91 11.45 -2.02 -7.20
CA GLY A 91 11.92 -3.39 -7.42
C GLY A 91 11.39 -4.43 -6.42
N ARG A 92 10.88 -4.05 -5.25
CA ARG A 92 10.32 -4.97 -4.23
C ARG A 92 8.81 -5.07 -4.25
N VAL A 93 8.13 -3.96 -4.52
CA VAL A 93 6.67 -3.85 -4.57
C VAL A 93 6.29 -3.31 -5.95
N LEU A 94 5.25 -3.87 -6.55
CA LEU A 94 4.67 -3.34 -7.78
C LEU A 94 3.69 -2.22 -7.41
N PHE A 95 3.99 -0.99 -7.84
CA PHE A 95 3.09 0.14 -7.64
C PHE A 95 2.29 0.39 -8.91
N ILE A 96 0.99 0.65 -8.76
CA ILE A 96 0.07 0.87 -9.87
C ILE A 96 -0.75 2.13 -9.61
N LYS A 97 -0.86 3.01 -10.62
CA LYS A 97 -1.77 4.16 -10.62
C LYS A 97 -3.03 3.79 -11.39
N ASP A 98 -4.20 4.06 -10.82
CA ASP A 98 -5.50 3.80 -11.43
C ASP A 98 -6.28 5.12 -11.54
N VAL A 99 -6.65 5.47 -12.76
CA VAL A 99 -7.35 6.73 -13.08
C VAL A 99 -8.74 6.50 -13.67
N ILE A 100 -9.21 5.26 -13.72
CA ILE A 100 -10.49 4.90 -14.35
C ILE A 100 -11.64 4.78 -13.35
N GLY A 101 -11.34 4.60 -12.07
CA GLY A 101 -12.37 4.41 -11.04
C GLY A 101 -13.16 5.67 -10.69
N ASP A 102 -14.36 5.47 -10.17
CA ASP A 102 -15.27 6.56 -9.79
C ASP A 102 -14.95 7.18 -8.42
N GLU A 103 -14.30 6.41 -7.54
CA GLU A 103 -13.86 6.87 -6.23
C GLU A 103 -12.84 8.01 -6.34
N ILE A 104 -12.84 8.92 -5.37
CA ILE A 104 -11.91 10.07 -5.37
C ILE A 104 -10.48 9.59 -5.14
N CYS A 105 -10.29 8.74 -4.13
CA CYS A 105 -9.01 8.14 -3.82
C CYS A 105 -9.20 6.83 -3.05
N CYS A 106 -8.53 5.78 -3.51
CA CYS A 106 -8.57 4.49 -2.85
C CYS A 106 -7.21 3.79 -2.91
N TRP A 107 -6.76 3.29 -1.77
CA TRP A 107 -5.58 2.44 -1.66
C TRP A 107 -6.00 0.98 -1.62
N SER A 108 -5.51 0.18 -2.56
CA SER A 108 -5.73 -1.26 -2.59
C SER A 108 -4.42 -2.02 -2.49
N PHE A 109 -4.40 -3.06 -1.66
CA PHE A 109 -3.23 -3.89 -1.39
C PHE A 109 -3.50 -5.31 -1.85
N TYR A 110 -2.58 -5.88 -2.63
CA TYR A 110 -2.71 -7.24 -3.16
C TYR A 110 -1.46 -8.05 -2.86
N GLY A 111 -1.63 -9.36 -2.74
CA GLY A 111 -0.54 -10.31 -2.65
C GLY A 111 -0.98 -11.65 -3.23
N GLN A 112 -0.12 -12.29 -4.01
CA GLN A 112 -0.43 -13.55 -4.71
C GLN A 112 -1.68 -13.42 -5.60
N GLY A 113 -1.80 -12.34 -6.37
CA GLY A 113 -2.92 -12.09 -7.28
C GLY A 113 -4.27 -11.76 -6.62
N ARG A 114 -4.37 -11.78 -5.29
CA ARG A 114 -5.62 -11.50 -4.57
C ARG A 114 -5.58 -10.20 -3.78
N LYS A 115 -6.73 -9.53 -3.68
CA LYS A 115 -6.91 -8.34 -2.85
C LYS A 115 -6.89 -8.72 -1.37
N LEU A 116 -6.07 -8.04 -0.59
CA LEU A 116 -5.89 -8.29 0.86
C LEU A 116 -6.60 -7.23 1.70
N ALA A 117 -6.50 -5.96 1.28
CA ALA A 117 -7.07 -4.83 2.01
C ALA A 117 -7.37 -3.67 1.07
N GLU A 118 -8.26 -2.80 1.53
CA GLU A 118 -8.62 -1.57 0.84
C GLU A 118 -8.87 -0.44 1.85
N VAL A 119 -8.49 0.78 1.49
CA VAL A 119 -8.77 2.00 2.24
C VAL A 119 -9.29 3.06 1.28
N CYS A 120 -10.60 3.28 1.29
CA CYS A 120 -11.23 4.38 0.56
C CYS A 120 -11.12 5.68 1.35
N CYS A 121 -10.63 6.75 0.73
CA CYS A 121 -10.41 8.05 1.38
C CYS A 121 -11.68 8.93 1.35
N THR A 122 -12.82 8.38 1.77
CA THR A 122 -14.10 9.13 1.81
C THR A 122 -14.02 10.38 2.70
N SER A 123 -13.15 10.34 3.72
CA SER A 123 -12.86 11.47 4.59
C SER A 123 -12.25 12.69 3.88
N ILE A 124 -11.74 12.55 2.65
CA ILE A 124 -11.29 13.70 1.84
C ILE A 124 -12.43 14.72 1.67
N VAL A 125 -13.67 14.26 1.49
CA VAL A 125 -14.83 15.14 1.26
C VAL A 125 -15.68 15.34 2.51
N TYR A 126 -15.70 14.34 3.40
CA TYR A 126 -16.62 14.30 4.54
C TYR A 126 -15.96 14.58 5.89
N ALA A 127 -14.70 15.02 5.91
CA ALA A 127 -14.07 15.50 7.14
C ALA A 127 -14.84 16.73 7.65
N THR A 128 -15.68 16.53 8.66
CA THR A 128 -16.14 17.62 9.51
C THR A 128 -14.92 18.19 10.20
N GLU A 129 -14.68 19.50 10.06
CA GLU A 129 -13.60 20.17 10.76
C GLU A 129 -13.66 19.78 12.26
N LYS A 130 -12.62 19.09 12.72
CA LYS A 130 -12.37 18.62 14.10
C LYS A 130 -13.14 17.38 14.57
N LYS A 131 -12.73 16.18 14.13
CA LYS A 131 -12.51 15.03 15.05
C LYS A 131 -11.32 14.19 14.57
N GLN A 132 -10.29 14.06 15.41
CA GLN A 132 -9.22 13.09 15.17
C GLN A 132 -9.81 11.68 15.22
N THR A 133 -9.80 10.98 14.07
CA THR A 133 -10.04 9.54 14.04
C THR A 133 -8.81 8.87 14.64
N LYS A 134 -8.96 8.27 15.83
CA LYS A 134 -7.96 7.36 16.39
C LYS A 134 -7.76 6.22 15.39
N VAL A 135 -6.56 6.12 14.82
CA VAL A 135 -6.14 4.99 14.01
C VAL A 135 -6.11 3.77 14.93
N TRP A 136 -7.00 2.82 14.71
CA TRP A 136 -6.83 1.48 15.26
C TRP A 136 -5.63 0.88 14.56
N GLY A 137 -4.49 0.89 15.25
CA GLY A 137 -3.29 0.24 14.78
C GLY A 137 -3.63 -1.19 14.36
N ILE A 138 -3.08 -1.58 13.22
CA ILE A 138 -3.04 -2.97 12.78
C ILE A 138 -2.24 -3.70 13.87
N ALA A 139 -2.94 -4.30 14.83
CA ALA A 139 -2.31 -5.15 15.82
C ALA A 139 -1.76 -6.38 15.09
N PRO A 140 -0.48 -6.74 15.27
CA PRO A 140 0.04 -8.00 14.76
C PRO A 140 -0.68 -9.12 15.52
N ALA A 141 -1.52 -9.88 14.82
CA ALA A 141 -2.19 -11.05 15.37
C ALA A 141 -1.19 -12.21 15.55
N TRP A 142 -0.27 -12.08 16.52
CA TRP A 142 0.57 -13.15 17.06
C TRP A 142 0.98 -12.84 18.51
N VAL A 143 0.05 -12.47 19.38
CA VAL A 143 0.13 -12.76 20.82
C VAL A 143 -1.30 -12.97 21.28
N GLY A 144 -1.63 -14.21 21.65
CA GLY A 144 -2.89 -14.50 22.30
C GLY A 144 -2.88 -13.93 23.70
N GLU A 145 -3.94 -13.23 24.08
CA GLU A 145 -4.43 -13.16 25.45
C GLU A 145 -5.85 -12.59 25.46
N ASP A 146 -6.71 -13.31 26.16
CA ASP A 146 -8.14 -13.09 26.32
C ASP A 146 -8.47 -11.71 26.90
N THR A 147 -9.46 -11.01 26.30
CA THR A 147 -10.34 -10.13 27.06
C THR A 147 -11.75 -10.10 26.47
N HIS A 148 -12.71 -10.46 27.31
CA HIS A 148 -14.15 -10.54 27.07
C HIS A 148 -14.82 -9.21 26.67
N PRO A 149 -16.00 -9.24 26.00
CA PRO A 149 -16.78 -8.05 25.67
C PRO A 149 -17.68 -7.61 26.84
N LEU A 150 -17.66 -6.32 27.18
CA LEU A 150 -18.66 -5.70 28.05
C LEU A 150 -19.82 -5.13 27.20
N CYS A 151 -21.00 -5.62 27.55
CA CYS A 151 -22.31 -5.28 27.01
C CYS A 151 -22.94 -4.11 27.80
N GLY A 152 -23.83 -3.34 27.17
CA GLY A 152 -24.83 -2.45 27.82
C GLY A 152 -24.56 -0.94 27.71
N GLY A 153 -25.50 -0.08 27.35
CA GLY A 153 -26.94 -0.24 27.24
C GLY A 153 -27.64 0.98 26.62
N ARG A 154 -28.93 0.77 26.31
CA ARG A 154 -29.91 1.74 25.79
C ARG A 154 -30.18 2.89 26.77
N GLY A 155 -30.49 4.06 26.23
CA GLY A 155 -31.28 5.09 26.91
C GLY A 155 -31.95 6.01 25.87
N ARG A 156 -33.26 5.89 25.72
CA ARG A 156 -34.12 6.85 25.01
C ARG A 156 -34.35 8.08 25.90
N ALA A 157 -34.46 9.24 25.27
CA ALA A 157 -35.56 10.19 25.46
C ALA A 157 -35.71 10.96 24.14
#